data_AF-A0AAP0KJP2-F1
#
_entry.id   AF-A0AAP0KJP2-F1
#
_cell.length_a   1.000
_cell.length_b   1.000
_cell.length_c   1.000
_cell.angle_alpha   90.00
_cell.angle_beta   90.00
_cell.angle_gamma   90.00
#
_symmetry.space_group_name_H-M   'P 1'
#
loop_
_entity.id
_entity.type
_entity.pdbx_description
1 polymer ?
#
loop_
_entity_poly.entity_id
_entity_poly.type
_entity_poly.pdbx_seq_one_letter_code
_entity_poly.pdbx_strand_id
1 'polypeptide(L)'
;MLYVWLLCALEPQVATSVTGKSIETRPKTAHDLRKSIENLYCFNNRAQIQYNRTALRTTTKRSSKMIDYLRKMKGYADNLATVGDFVIESELVSCTLSGLDI
;
A
#
# COMPACT_ATOMS: atom_id res chain seq x y z
N MET A 1 -22.02 17.89 -17.74
CA MET A 1 -21.20 18.97 -17.15
C MET A 1 -20.47 18.56 -15.86
N LEU A 2 -21.08 17.83 -14.90
CA LEU A 2 -20.40 17.37 -13.66
C LEU A 2 -19.26 16.36 -13.87
N TYR A 3 -19.32 15.53 -14.92
CA TYR A 3 -18.31 14.50 -15.21
C TYR A 3 -16.93 15.08 -15.58
N VAL A 4 -16.91 16.22 -16.29
CA VAL A 4 -15.66 16.89 -16.70
C VAL A 4 -14.97 17.51 -15.49
N TRP A 5 -15.73 18.10 -14.57
CA TRP A 5 -15.19 18.68 -13.35
C TRP A 5 -14.54 17.62 -12.44
N LEU A 6 -15.17 16.44 -12.31
CA LEU A 6 -14.64 15.36 -11.49
C LEU A 6 -13.37 14.73 -12.10
N LEU A 7 -13.27 14.65 -13.43
CA LEU A 7 -12.04 14.24 -14.11
C LEU A 7 -10.92 15.26 -13.94
N CYS A 8 -11.21 16.56 -13.95
CA CYS A 8 -10.20 17.61 -13.73
C CYS A 8 -9.74 17.71 -12.26
N ALA A 9 -10.58 17.35 -11.30
CA ALA A 9 -10.23 17.28 -9.88
C ALA A 9 -9.44 16.02 -9.51
N LEU A 10 -9.40 15.02 -10.39
CA LEU A 10 -8.69 13.76 -10.19
C LEU A 10 -7.22 13.91 -10.60
N GLU A 11 -6.31 13.51 -9.73
CA GLU A 11 -4.86 13.58 -9.97
C GLU A 11 -4.50 12.92 -11.33
N PRO A 12 -3.67 13.56 -12.18
CA PRO A 12 -3.46 13.16 -13.58
C PRO A 12 -3.00 11.71 -13.76
N GLN A 13 -2.42 11.12 -12.72
CA GLN A 13 -1.95 9.73 -12.65
C GLN A 13 -3.10 8.70 -12.60
N VAL A 14 -4.20 9.07 -11.93
CA VAL A 14 -5.42 8.24 -11.84
C VAL A 14 -6.27 8.43 -13.09
N ALA A 15 -6.31 9.65 -13.64
CA ALA A 15 -7.00 9.95 -14.89
C ALA A 15 -6.42 9.15 -16.07
N THR A 16 -5.09 9.03 -16.19
CA THR A 16 -4.45 8.19 -17.23
C THR A 16 -4.70 6.70 -17.02
N SER A 17 -4.67 6.21 -15.77
CA SER A 17 -4.96 4.80 -15.46
C SER A 17 -6.41 4.39 -15.75
N VAL A 18 -7.36 5.32 -15.59
CA VAL A 18 -8.79 5.09 -15.87
C VAL A 18 -9.13 5.31 -17.35
N THR A 19 -8.45 6.26 -18.03
CA THR A 19 -8.67 6.57 -19.45
C THR A 19 -7.87 5.66 -20.39
N GLY A 20 -6.83 4.98 -19.88
CA GLY A 20 -6.04 3.98 -20.60
C GLY A 20 -6.74 2.62 -20.76
N LYS A 21 -7.90 2.40 -20.13
CA LYS A 21 -8.77 1.27 -20.47
C LYS A 21 -9.53 1.61 -21.74
N SER A 22 -9.52 0.66 -22.67
CA SER A 22 -10.13 0.69 -24.00
C SER A 22 -11.45 1.48 -24.05
N ILE A 23 -11.70 2.17 -25.18
CA ILE A 23 -12.84 3.06 -25.47
C ILE A 23 -14.22 2.45 -25.11
N GLU A 24 -14.28 1.14 -24.93
CA GLU A 24 -15.44 0.32 -24.57
C GLU A 24 -15.80 0.37 -23.07
N THR A 25 -14.88 0.75 -22.17
CA THR A 25 -15.08 0.73 -20.69
C THR A 25 -14.91 2.09 -20.02
N ARG A 26 -15.12 3.20 -20.76
CA ARG A 26 -15.09 4.53 -20.16
C ARG A 26 -16.26 4.66 -19.17
N PRO A 27 -16.03 4.97 -17.87
CA PRO A 27 -17.11 5.07 -16.90
C PRO A 27 -18.08 6.17 -17.33
N LYS A 28 -19.31 5.82 -17.69
CA LYS A 28 -20.31 6.78 -18.21
C LYS A 28 -21.01 7.54 -17.09
N THR A 29 -20.84 7.09 -15.84
CA THR A 29 -21.54 7.61 -14.67
C THR A 29 -20.56 7.85 -13.52
N ALA A 30 -20.83 8.86 -12.69
CA ALA A 30 -20.03 9.20 -11.51
C ALA A 30 -19.88 8.00 -10.54
N HIS A 31 -20.89 7.12 -10.49
CA HIS A 31 -20.87 5.88 -9.72
C HIS A 31 -19.78 4.90 -10.19
N ASP A 32 -19.64 4.70 -11.50
CA ASP A 32 -18.63 3.78 -12.06
C ASP A 32 -17.21 4.31 -11.87
N LEU A 33 -17.05 5.64 -11.98
CA LEU A 33 -15.77 6.30 -11.71
C LEU A 33 -15.38 6.14 -10.23
N ARG A 34 -16.33 6.38 -9.32
CA ARG A 34 -16.13 6.17 -7.88
C ARG A 34 -15.75 4.72 -7.58
N LYS A 35 -16.48 3.75 -8.14
CA LYS A 35 -16.20 2.32 -7.96
C LYS A 35 -14.83 1.93 -8.51
N SER A 36 -14.41 2.49 -9.64
CA SER A 36 -13.07 2.26 -10.20
C SER A 36 -11.97 2.80 -9.30
N ILE A 37 -12.15 4.00 -8.74
CA ILE A 37 -11.20 4.61 -7.79
C ILE A 37 -11.16 3.80 -6.49
N GLU A 38 -12.31 3.41 -5.95
CA GLU A 38 -12.40 2.57 -4.76
C GLU A 38 -11.69 1.22 -4.98
N ASN A 39 -11.89 0.59 -6.13
CA ASN A 39 -11.21 -0.66 -6.48
C ASN A 39 -9.68 -0.48 -6.58
N LEU A 40 -9.21 0.61 -7.18
CA LEU A 40 -7.78 0.91 -7.30
C LEU A 40 -7.17 1.17 -5.91
N TYR A 41 -7.87 1.93 -5.07
CA TYR A 41 -7.41 2.22 -3.71
C TYR A 41 -7.42 0.97 -2.83
N CYS A 42 -8.48 0.15 -2.90
CA CYS A 42 -8.54 -1.15 -2.21
C CYS A 42 -7.42 -2.09 -2.68
N PHE A 43 -7.13 -2.15 -3.98
CA PHE A 43 -6.03 -2.95 -4.50
C PHE A 43 -4.67 -2.43 -4.00
N ASN A 44 -4.44 -1.12 -4.07
CA ASN A 44 -3.20 -0.50 -3.60
C ASN A 44 -2.98 -0.73 -2.10
N ASN A 45 -4.02 -0.49 -1.29
CA ASN A 45 -3.98 -0.73 0.15
C ASN A 45 -3.62 -2.20 0.45
N ARG A 46 -4.30 -3.17 -0.19
CA ARG A 46 -3.97 -4.60 -0.03
C ARG A 46 -2.54 -4.94 -0.47
N ALA A 47 -2.06 -4.34 -1.55
CA ALA A 47 -0.68 -4.52 -2.01
C ALA A 47 0.33 -3.94 -1.01
N GLN A 48 0.05 -2.78 -0.41
CA GLN A 48 0.88 -2.16 0.62
C GLN A 48 0.94 -3.02 1.90
N ILE A 49 -0.20 -3.57 2.35
CA ILE A 49 -0.24 -4.52 3.47
C ILE A 49 0.66 -5.72 3.16
N GLN A 50 0.47 -6.36 2.00
CA GLN A 50 1.22 -7.55 1.63
C GLN A 50 2.72 -7.26 1.48
N TYR A 51 3.07 -6.11 0.90
CA TYR A 51 4.46 -5.65 0.79
C TYR A 51 5.08 -5.48 2.17
N ASN A 52 4.43 -4.76 3.08
CA ASN A 52 4.95 -4.53 4.42
C ASN A 52 5.08 -5.84 5.23
N ARG A 53 4.13 -6.78 5.13
CA ARG A 53 4.25 -8.11 5.76
C ARG A 53 5.41 -8.92 5.20
N THR A 54 5.58 -8.88 3.87
CA THR A 54 6.68 -9.59 3.20
C THR A 54 8.02 -8.97 3.57
N ALA A 55 8.12 -7.64 3.58
CA ALA A 55 9.31 -6.91 4.00
C ALA A 55 9.65 -7.19 5.46
N LEU A 56 8.66 -7.22 6.37
CA LEU A 56 8.87 -7.55 7.78
C LEU A 56 9.49 -8.95 7.96
N ARG A 57 9.03 -9.93 7.17
CA ARG A 57 9.54 -11.32 7.26
C ARG A 57 10.88 -11.55 6.58
N THR A 58 11.25 -10.71 5.60
CA THR A 58 12.44 -10.90 4.76
C THR A 58 13.58 -9.95 5.10
N THR A 59 13.34 -8.91 5.92
CA THR A 59 14.39 -7.95 6.30
C THR A 59 15.37 -8.60 7.27
N THR A 60 16.60 -8.78 6.81
CA THR A 60 17.74 -9.26 7.60
C THR A 60 18.66 -8.11 7.97
N LYS A 61 19.31 -8.19 9.14
CA LYS A 61 20.26 -7.16 9.59
C LYS A 61 21.44 -7.02 8.63
N ARG A 62 21.96 -8.15 8.12
CA ARG A 62 23.09 -8.35 7.18
C ARG A 62 24.32 -7.47 7.47
N SER A 63 24.30 -6.19 7.14
CA SER A 63 25.41 -5.23 7.34
C SER A 63 24.99 -3.87 7.94
N SER A 64 23.70 -3.70 8.25
CA SER A 64 23.17 -2.45 8.80
C SER A 64 23.39 -2.36 10.31
N LYS A 65 23.55 -1.13 10.83
CA LYS A 65 23.65 -0.91 12.28
C LYS A 65 22.35 -1.37 12.93
N MET A 66 22.46 -2.01 14.10
CA MET A 66 21.31 -2.57 14.83
C MET A 66 20.17 -1.55 14.99
N ILE A 67 20.50 -0.29 15.27
CA ILE A 67 19.52 0.78 15.46
C ILE A 67 18.76 1.13 14.17
N ASP A 68 19.41 1.06 13.01
CA ASP A 68 18.78 1.35 11.72
C ASP A 68 17.91 0.17 11.27
N TYR A 69 18.34 -1.06 11.58
CA TYR A 69 17.54 -2.28 11.38
C TYR A 69 16.26 -2.26 12.21
N LEU A 70 16.36 -2.01 13.52
CA LEU A 70 15.21 -1.95 14.42
C LEU A 70 14.25 -0.81 14.05
N ARG A 71 14.79 0.35 13.66
CA ARG A 71 13.97 1.48 13.17
C ARG A 71 13.19 1.10 11.91
N LYS A 72 13.81 0.35 10.99
CA LYS A 72 13.17 -0.09 9.75
C LYS A 72 12.08 -1.13 10.02
N MET A 73 12.33 -2.10 10.89
CA MET A 73 11.34 -3.09 11.33
C MET A 73 10.15 -2.44 12.02
N LYS A 74 10.41 -1.48 12.92
CA LYS A 74 9.36 -0.66 13.55
C LYS A 74 8.58 0.15 12.51
N GLY A 75 9.26 0.76 11.53
CA GLY A 75 8.61 1.51 10.45
C GLY A 75 7.64 0.65 9.62
N TYR A 76 7.98 -0.61 9.35
CA TYR A 76 7.04 -1.54 8.69
C TYR A 76 5.83 -1.88 9.57
N ALA A 77 6.02 -2.07 10.87
CA ALA A 77 4.94 -2.29 11.83
C ALA A 77 4.03 -1.07 11.98
N ASP A 78 4.60 0.13 12.07
CA ASP A 78 3.86 1.40 12.15
C ASP A 78 3.03 1.65 10.87
N ASN A 79 3.59 1.32 9.70
CA ASN A 79 2.88 1.39 8.42
C ASN A 79 1.71 0.39 8.35
N LEU A 80 1.86 -0.81 8.92
CA LEU A 80 0.78 -1.80 9.00
C LEU A 80 -0.30 -1.37 10.00
N ALA A 81 0.08 -0.81 11.15
CA ALA A 81 -0.85 -0.26 12.14
C ALA A 81 -1.65 0.93 11.60
N THR A 82 -1.05 1.79 10.77
CA THR A 82 -1.73 2.92 10.12
C THR A 82 -2.84 2.46 9.16
N VAL A 83 -2.66 1.28 8.55
CA VAL A 83 -3.64 0.67 7.63
C VAL A 83 -4.68 -0.18 8.38
N GLY A 84 -4.52 -0.35 9.70
CA GLY A 84 -5.40 -1.15 10.55
C GLY A 84 -5.04 -2.63 10.63
N ASP A 85 -3.93 -3.06 10.04
CA ASP A 85 -3.38 -4.42 10.19
C ASP A 85 -2.36 -4.40 11.34
N PHE A 86 -2.85 -4.45 12.57
CA PHE A 86 -1.99 -4.38 13.75
C PHE A 86 -1.07 -5.60 13.84
N VAL A 87 0.24 -5.35 13.84
CA VAL A 87 1.24 -6.39 14.14
C VAL A 87 1.34 -6.52 15.66
N ILE A 88 1.10 -7.73 16.17
CA ILE A 88 1.24 -8.01 17.60
C ILE A 88 2.71 -7.87 17.97
N GLU A 89 2.99 -7.24 19.12
CA GLU A 89 4.37 -6.98 19.57
C GLU A 89 5.23 -8.27 19.62
N SER A 90 4.63 -9.40 20.01
CA SER A 90 5.30 -10.71 19.98
C SER A 90 5.67 -11.19 18.57
N GLU A 91 4.82 -10.92 17.56
CA GLU A 91 5.12 -11.23 16.15
C GLU A 91 6.24 -10.34 15.63
N LEU A 92 6.24 -9.05 16.00
CA LEU A 92 7.30 -8.11 15.65
C LEU A 92 8.64 -8.52 16.26
N VAL A 93 8.66 -8.89 17.54
CA VAL A 93 9.87 -9.38 18.23
C VAL A 93 10.35 -10.67 17.59
N SER A 94 9.46 -11.63 17.29
CA SER A 94 9.83 -12.87 16.61
C SER A 94 10.42 -12.62 15.23
N CYS A 95 9.81 -11.76 14.40
CA CYS A 95 10.34 -11.43 13.07
C CYS A 95 11.70 -10.73 13.14
N THR A 96 11.88 -9.87 14.15
CA THR A 96 13.14 -9.17 14.40
C THR A 96 14.24 -10.15 14.83
N LEU A 97 13.94 -11.08 15.73
CA LEU A 97 14.87 -12.13 16.18
C LEU A 97 15.24 -13.10 15.05
N SER A 98 14.27 -13.49 14.21
CA SER A 98 14.54 -14.35 13.05
C SER A 98 15.44 -13.66 12.01
N GLY A 99 15.36 -12.33 11.86
CA GLY A 99 16.24 -11.58 10.95
C GLY A 99 17.64 -11.26 11.51
N LEU A 100 17.91 -11.67 12.76
CA LEU A 100 19.19 -11.52 13.47
C LEU A 100 20.04 -12.80 13.47
N ASP A 101 19.42 -13.97 13.27
CA ASP A 101 20.05 -15.30 13.31
C ASP A 101 20.76 -15.69 11.99
N ILE A 102 20.96 -14.73 11.09
CA ILE A 102 21.62 -14.87 9.77
C ILE A 102 22.74 -13.85 9.65
#